data_AF-A0A366HDL5-F1
#
_entry.id   AF-A0A366HDL5-F1
#
_cell.length_a   1.000
_cell.length_b   1.000
_cell.length_c   1.000
_cell.angle_alpha   90.00
_cell.angle_beta   90.00
_cell.angle_gamma   90.00
#
_symmetry.space_group_name_H-M   'P 1'
#
loop_
_entity.id
_entity.type
_entity.pdbx_description
1 polymer ?
#
loop_
_entity_poly.entity_id
_entity_poly.type
_entity_poly.pdbx_seq_one_letter_code
_entity_poly.pdbx_strand_id
1 'polypeptide(L)'
;MNETFVLEPKGFSTELELKMVLGRFGSYSGRYLARYPHAIREHIKKSMDGLSELQLKRMSSILRSADEANVFQLLKNLSWKDSATWYDNAIQTVRNKATNGLVTFNLETDETASIYHVGDVAEWGPAEERILGTKEEYVRVSRTLLLTSPEIYFIDPYINPLKDSYYETMLAYLTLIAENRRCSKICFIARESNVIGNEPADVTREAIREKLLKLNRGAKIQGKTTQFCLARDEREDFKMHGRYLLTRRGGLQLDQGFQKLPRRRVDVAPISKNRLDELWSSYITGQPFQRTIGEPISV
;
A
#
# COMPACT_ATOMS: atom_id res chain seq x y z
N MET A 1 2.02 5.26 -9.20
CA MET A 1 1.51 4.69 -7.93
C MET A 1 1.27 5.76 -6.87
N ASN A 2 0.37 5.49 -5.90
CA ASN A 2 -0.06 6.44 -4.86
C ASN A 2 -0.69 7.72 -5.40
N GLU A 3 -1.30 7.64 -6.59
CA GLU A 3 -2.06 8.74 -7.17
C GLU A 3 -3.33 8.94 -6.35
N THR A 4 -3.66 10.19 -6.03
CA THR A 4 -4.84 10.54 -5.24
C THR A 4 -5.73 11.48 -6.03
N PHE A 5 -7.00 11.12 -6.17
CA PHE A 5 -7.99 11.87 -6.95
C PHE A 5 -9.08 12.42 -6.03
N VAL A 6 -9.82 13.42 -6.49
CA VAL A 6 -11.07 13.86 -5.85
C VAL A 6 -12.24 13.30 -6.66
N LEU A 7 -13.27 12.80 -5.99
CA LEU A 7 -14.45 12.18 -6.62
C LEU A 7 -15.69 13.03 -6.36
N GLU A 8 -16.47 13.29 -7.41
CA GLU A 8 -17.79 13.90 -7.29
C GLU A 8 -18.71 13.04 -6.42
N PRO A 9 -19.18 13.56 -5.26
CA PRO A 9 -19.96 12.76 -4.34
C PRO A 9 -21.40 12.54 -4.80
N LYS A 10 -21.85 13.32 -5.79
CA LYS A 10 -23.20 13.26 -6.37
C LYS A 10 -23.09 12.73 -7.80
N GLY A 11 -24.12 12.02 -8.28
CA GLY A 11 -24.20 11.55 -9.67
C GLY A 11 -24.31 10.04 -9.82
N PHE A 12 -24.04 9.27 -8.75
CA PHE A 12 -24.26 7.82 -8.76
C PHE A 12 -25.75 7.50 -8.91
N SER A 13 -26.11 6.92 -10.04
CA SER A 13 -27.47 6.52 -10.39
C SER A 13 -27.81 5.10 -9.89
N THR A 14 -26.78 4.25 -9.73
CA THR A 14 -26.93 2.84 -9.34
C THR A 14 -25.84 2.35 -8.38
N GLU A 15 -26.14 1.28 -7.65
CA GLU A 15 -25.15 0.57 -6.82
C GLU A 15 -24.00 -0.04 -7.64
N LEU A 16 -24.29 -0.44 -8.88
CA LEU A 16 -23.30 -1.01 -9.80
C LEU A 16 -22.25 0.04 -10.20
N GLU A 17 -22.69 1.24 -10.54
CA GLU A 17 -21.82 2.35 -10.89
C GLU A 17 -20.89 2.70 -9.73
N LEU A 18 -21.43 2.84 -8.51
CA LEU A 18 -20.61 3.08 -7.32
C LEU A 18 -19.56 1.97 -7.11
N LYS A 19 -19.96 0.70 -7.27
CA LYS A 19 -19.06 -0.44 -7.14
C LYS A 19 -17.96 -0.43 -8.21
N MET A 20 -18.31 -0.14 -9.46
CA MET A 20 -17.36 -0.08 -10.57
C MET A 20 -16.32 1.01 -10.35
N VAL A 21 -16.74 2.21 -9.96
CA VAL A 21 -15.85 3.35 -9.72
C VAL A 21 -14.96 3.11 -8.52
N LEU A 22 -15.53 2.78 -7.35
CA LEU A 22 -14.74 2.58 -6.14
C LEU A 22 -13.82 1.36 -6.24
N GLY A 23 -14.16 0.36 -7.06
CA GLY A 23 -13.31 -0.79 -7.35
C GLY A 23 -12.01 -0.45 -8.08
N ARG A 24 -11.88 0.76 -8.63
CA ARG A 24 -10.67 1.26 -9.33
C ARG A 24 -9.72 2.01 -8.40
N PHE A 25 -10.09 2.16 -7.14
CA PHE A 25 -9.30 2.80 -6.10
C PHE A 25 -9.01 1.83 -4.96
N GLY A 26 -8.10 2.24 -4.06
CA GLY A 26 -7.62 1.46 -2.94
C GLY A 26 -6.29 0.79 -3.21
N SER A 27 -5.83 0.04 -2.21
CA SER A 27 -4.50 -0.57 -2.21
C SER A 27 -4.28 -1.59 -3.33
N TYR A 28 -5.34 -2.18 -3.88
CA TYR A 28 -5.27 -3.17 -4.95
C TYR A 28 -5.09 -2.54 -6.33
N SER A 29 -5.40 -1.24 -6.49
CA SER A 29 -5.19 -0.51 -7.74
C SER A 29 -4.02 0.46 -7.69
N GLY A 30 -3.54 0.81 -6.49
CA GLY A 30 -2.47 1.80 -6.32
C GLY A 30 -2.92 3.25 -6.58
N ARG A 31 -4.24 3.49 -6.73
CA ARG A 31 -4.87 4.80 -6.80
C ARG A 31 -5.81 4.99 -5.62
N TYR A 32 -6.01 6.23 -5.18
CA TYR A 32 -6.79 6.54 -4.00
C TYR A 32 -7.72 7.72 -4.23
N LEU A 33 -8.72 7.85 -3.38
CA LEU A 33 -9.60 9.01 -3.33
C LEU A 33 -9.30 9.85 -2.09
N ALA A 34 -9.17 11.15 -2.26
CA ALA A 34 -9.13 12.07 -1.13
C ALA A 34 -10.50 12.05 -0.42
N ARG A 35 -10.49 12.12 0.91
CA ARG A 35 -11.66 12.43 1.73
C ARG A 35 -12.01 13.91 1.57
N TYR A 36 -12.59 14.25 0.42
CA TYR A 36 -12.84 15.63 0.05
C TYR A 36 -14.23 15.82 -0.58
N PRO A 37 -15.20 16.43 0.14
CA PRO A 37 -15.06 17.02 1.48
C PRO A 37 -14.78 15.95 2.55
N HIS A 38 -14.38 16.35 3.76
CA HIS A 38 -14.00 15.40 4.83
C HIS A 38 -15.08 14.32 5.08
N ALA A 39 -16.35 14.69 4.91
CA ALA A 39 -17.51 13.82 5.06
C ALA A 39 -18.00 13.18 3.74
N ILE A 40 -17.14 12.97 2.74
CA ILE A 40 -17.52 12.49 1.39
C ILE A 40 -18.48 11.30 1.40
N ARG A 41 -18.33 10.36 2.35
CA ARG A 41 -19.24 9.22 2.50
C ARG A 41 -20.68 9.63 2.80
N GLU A 42 -20.86 10.61 3.67
CA GLU A 42 -22.18 11.12 4.01
C GLU A 42 -22.76 11.93 2.85
N HIS A 43 -21.93 12.60 2.05
CA HIS A 43 -22.39 13.23 0.82
C HIS A 43 -22.84 12.21 -0.23
N ILE A 44 -22.09 11.11 -0.41
CA ILE A 44 -22.46 10.00 -1.28
C ILE A 44 -23.77 9.37 -0.79
N LYS A 45 -23.92 9.10 0.52
CA LYS A 45 -25.18 8.57 1.06
C LYS A 45 -26.37 9.51 0.86
N LYS A 46 -26.20 10.81 1.13
CA LYS A 46 -27.25 11.82 0.95
C LYS A 46 -27.69 11.99 -0.49
N SER A 47 -26.79 11.76 -1.46
CA SER A 47 -27.19 11.80 -2.87
C SER A 47 -28.13 10.65 -3.26
N MET A 48 -28.46 9.76 -2.32
CA MET A 48 -29.18 8.51 -2.54
C MET A 48 -30.47 8.41 -1.72
N ASP A 49 -30.95 9.51 -1.13
CA ASP A 49 -32.12 9.57 -0.24
C ASP A 49 -33.45 9.10 -0.89
N GLY A 50 -33.47 8.81 -2.20
CA GLY A 50 -34.61 8.25 -2.94
C GLY A 50 -34.56 6.74 -3.20
N LEU A 51 -33.54 6.01 -2.72
CA LEU A 51 -33.39 4.58 -2.98
C LEU A 51 -34.16 3.70 -1.97
N SER A 52 -34.49 2.47 -2.39
CA SER A 52 -35.10 1.47 -1.50
C SER A 52 -34.16 1.05 -0.36
N GLU A 53 -34.72 0.55 0.75
CA GLU A 53 -33.93 0.08 1.91
C GLU A 53 -32.88 -0.97 1.52
N LEU A 54 -33.22 -1.87 0.59
CA LEU A 54 -32.31 -2.90 0.10
C LEU A 54 -31.10 -2.30 -0.64
N GLN A 55 -31.35 -1.30 -1.50
CA GLN A 55 -30.29 -0.59 -2.23
C GLN A 55 -29.38 0.18 -1.25
N LEU A 56 -29.95 0.88 -0.27
CA LEU A 56 -29.19 1.58 0.76
C LEU A 56 -28.27 0.63 1.56
N LYS A 57 -28.75 -0.57 1.90
CA LYS A 57 -27.93 -1.60 2.56
C LYS A 57 -26.79 -2.10 1.67
N ARG A 58 -27.06 -2.36 0.38
CA ARG A 58 -26.02 -2.79 -0.58
C ARG A 58 -24.93 -1.73 -0.75
N MET A 59 -25.30 -0.47 -0.88
CA MET A 59 -24.36 0.64 -1.03
C MET A 59 -23.54 0.88 0.24
N SER A 60 -24.16 0.74 1.41
CA SER A 60 -23.44 0.78 2.69
C SER A 60 -22.38 -0.33 2.77
N SER A 61 -22.69 -1.54 2.25
CA SER A 61 -21.72 -2.63 2.15
C SER A 61 -20.57 -2.28 1.19
N ILE A 62 -20.86 -1.68 0.03
CA ILE A 62 -19.84 -1.22 -0.94
C ILE A 62 -18.90 -0.20 -0.29
N LEU A 63 -19.44 0.81 0.41
CA LEU A 63 -18.64 1.83 1.10
C LEU A 63 -17.79 1.22 2.23
N ARG A 64 -18.30 0.21 2.94
CA ARG A 64 -17.52 -0.53 3.94
C ARG A 64 -16.36 -1.29 3.29
N SER A 65 -16.61 -1.99 2.18
CA SER A 65 -15.53 -2.66 1.44
C SER A 65 -14.49 -1.67 0.88
N ALA A 66 -14.90 -0.47 0.50
CA ALA A 66 -13.99 0.60 0.10
C ALA A 66 -13.08 1.06 1.26
N ASP A 67 -13.59 1.11 2.49
CA ASP A 67 -12.76 1.41 3.67
C ASP A 67 -11.74 0.30 3.93
N GLU A 68 -12.14 -0.96 3.83
CA GLU A 68 -11.27 -2.13 3.99
C GLU A 68 -10.14 -2.14 2.94
N ALA A 69 -10.46 -1.75 1.70
CA ALA A 69 -9.51 -1.57 0.61
C ALA A 69 -8.72 -0.25 0.70
N ASN A 70 -8.94 0.57 1.73
CA ASN A 70 -8.25 1.83 1.97
C ASN A 70 -8.42 2.86 0.82
N VAL A 71 -9.58 2.87 0.16
CA VAL A 71 -9.91 3.77 -0.95
C VAL A 71 -9.77 5.24 -0.57
N PHE A 72 -10.33 5.63 0.59
CA PHE A 72 -10.43 7.03 1.00
C PHE A 72 -9.29 7.47 1.93
N GLN A 73 -8.38 8.32 1.44
CA GLN A 73 -7.24 8.89 2.16
C GLN A 73 -7.54 10.26 2.74
N LEU A 74 -7.09 10.51 3.98
CA LEU A 74 -7.10 11.85 4.56
C LEU A 74 -5.83 12.60 4.13
N LEU A 75 -6.01 13.67 3.38
CA LEU A 75 -4.92 14.59 3.01
C LEU A 75 -4.94 15.80 3.94
N LYS A 76 -3.83 16.05 4.65
CA LYS A 76 -3.75 17.07 5.72
C LYS A 76 -3.91 18.52 5.23
N ASN A 77 -3.61 18.79 3.96
CA ASN A 77 -3.45 20.15 3.44
C ASN A 77 -4.54 20.53 2.42
N LEU A 78 -5.71 19.89 2.47
CA LEU A 78 -6.83 20.26 1.62
C LEU A 78 -7.69 21.33 2.31
N SER A 79 -7.68 22.54 1.77
CA SER A 79 -8.58 23.62 2.20
C SER A 79 -9.98 23.42 1.63
N TRP A 80 -11.00 23.76 2.41
CA TRP A 80 -12.39 23.80 1.96
C TRP A 80 -12.95 25.21 2.19
N LYS A 81 -13.63 25.77 1.19
CA LYS A 81 -14.30 27.07 1.24
C LYS A 81 -15.81 26.85 1.19
N ASP A 82 -16.51 27.12 2.29
CA ASP A 82 -17.97 26.95 2.39
C ASP A 82 -18.77 27.85 1.44
N SER A 83 -18.17 28.97 1.00
CA SER A 83 -18.78 29.89 0.04
C SER A 83 -18.67 29.44 -1.42
N ALA A 84 -17.94 28.37 -1.71
CA ALA A 84 -17.69 27.88 -3.06
C ALA A 84 -18.39 26.53 -3.29
N THR A 85 -18.67 26.20 -4.56
CA THR A 85 -19.26 24.90 -4.87
C THR A 85 -18.27 23.76 -4.59
N TRP A 86 -18.75 22.52 -4.58
CA TRP A 86 -17.86 21.36 -4.48
C TRP A 86 -16.84 21.34 -5.63
N TYR A 87 -17.28 21.61 -6.85
CA TYR A 87 -16.43 21.59 -8.04
C TYR A 87 -15.33 22.65 -7.95
N ASP A 88 -15.67 23.88 -7.57
CA ASP A 88 -14.70 24.97 -7.37
C ASP A 88 -13.64 24.61 -6.31
N ASN A 89 -14.07 23.95 -5.24
CA ASN A 89 -13.18 23.45 -4.21
C ASN A 89 -12.26 22.34 -4.76
N ALA A 90 -12.84 21.36 -5.46
CA ALA A 90 -12.13 20.19 -5.98
C ALA A 90 -11.10 20.58 -7.06
N ILE A 91 -11.47 21.43 -8.02
CA ILE A 91 -10.57 21.86 -9.10
C ILE A 91 -9.36 22.62 -8.58
N GLN A 92 -9.52 23.40 -7.50
CA GLN A 92 -8.41 24.09 -6.84
C GLN A 92 -7.41 23.11 -6.21
N THR A 93 -7.86 21.95 -5.74
CA THR A 93 -6.93 20.91 -5.25
C THR A 93 -6.05 20.35 -6.37
N VAL A 94 -6.61 20.22 -7.58
CA VAL A 94 -5.88 19.74 -8.77
C VAL A 94 -4.91 20.80 -9.27
N ARG A 95 -5.36 22.06 -9.41
CA ARG A 95 -4.53 23.20 -9.84
C ARG A 95 -3.32 23.43 -8.92
N ASN A 96 -3.51 23.28 -7.61
CA ASN A 96 -2.45 23.40 -6.62
C ASN A 96 -1.59 22.12 -6.51
N LYS A 97 -1.82 21.10 -7.36
CA LYS A 97 -1.12 19.81 -7.37
C LYS A 97 -1.19 19.07 -6.03
N ALA A 98 -2.25 19.31 -5.25
CA ALA A 98 -2.51 18.58 -4.01
C ALA A 98 -3.13 17.19 -4.30
N THR A 99 -3.76 17.06 -5.46
CA THR A 99 -4.33 15.81 -6.00
C THR A 99 -3.94 15.66 -7.47
N ASN A 100 -3.99 14.42 -7.97
CA ASN A 100 -3.61 14.05 -9.34
C ASN A 100 -4.72 14.32 -10.36
N GLY A 101 -5.95 14.50 -9.92
CA GLY A 101 -7.05 14.80 -10.81
C GLY A 101 -8.42 14.78 -10.14
N LEU A 102 -9.41 15.18 -10.92
CA LEU A 102 -10.82 15.22 -10.57
C LEU A 102 -11.56 14.13 -11.33
N VAL A 103 -12.40 13.36 -10.65
CA VAL A 103 -13.32 12.39 -11.23
C VAL A 103 -14.73 12.92 -11.08
N THR A 104 -15.43 13.09 -12.20
CA THR A 104 -16.73 13.78 -12.30
C THR A 104 -17.68 13.05 -13.24
N PHE A 105 -18.98 13.25 -13.05
CA PHE A 105 -20.02 12.78 -13.99
C PHE A 105 -20.23 13.76 -15.14
N ASN A 106 -19.86 15.02 -14.95
CA ASN A 106 -19.96 16.07 -15.96
C ASN A 106 -18.56 16.52 -16.37
N LEU A 107 -18.19 16.27 -17.63
CA LEU A 107 -16.94 16.77 -18.19
C LEU A 107 -17.07 18.26 -18.47
N GLU A 108 -16.42 19.05 -17.62
CA GLU A 108 -16.10 20.44 -17.92
C GLU A 108 -14.67 20.51 -18.47
N THR A 109 -14.41 21.44 -19.38
CA THR A 109 -13.08 21.67 -19.93
C THR A 109 -12.32 22.68 -19.09
N ASP A 110 -11.19 22.25 -18.52
CA ASP A 110 -10.21 23.12 -17.86
C ASP A 110 -8.81 22.69 -18.29
N GLU A 111 -8.16 23.50 -19.13
CA GLU A 111 -6.82 23.20 -19.66
C GLU A 111 -5.74 23.12 -18.57
N THR A 112 -6.03 23.64 -17.37
CA THR A 112 -5.08 23.68 -16.25
C THR A 112 -5.22 22.51 -15.28
N ALA A 113 -6.19 21.63 -15.50
CA ALA A 113 -6.52 20.55 -14.57
C ALA A 113 -6.79 19.22 -15.27
N SER A 114 -6.33 18.13 -14.65
CA SER A 114 -6.67 16.77 -15.09
C SER A 114 -8.06 16.39 -14.59
N ILE A 115 -9.03 16.37 -15.50
CA ILE A 115 -10.43 16.01 -15.24
C ILE A 115 -10.75 14.72 -16.00
N TYR A 116 -11.40 13.78 -15.32
CA TYR A 116 -11.75 12.46 -15.84
C TYR A 116 -13.24 12.20 -15.68
N HIS A 117 -13.86 11.65 -16.71
CA HIS A 117 -15.22 11.16 -16.59
C HIS A 117 -15.23 9.85 -15.81
N VAL A 118 -16.27 9.66 -15.01
CA VAL A 118 -16.48 8.45 -14.20
C VAL A 118 -16.44 7.16 -15.02
N GLY A 119 -16.94 7.20 -16.27
CA GLY A 119 -16.94 6.08 -17.20
C GLY A 119 -15.54 5.66 -17.64
N ASP A 120 -14.64 6.63 -17.86
CA ASP A 120 -13.25 6.35 -18.29
C ASP A 120 -12.45 5.72 -17.15
N VAL A 121 -12.72 6.16 -15.91
CA VAL A 121 -12.11 5.60 -14.70
C VAL A 121 -12.44 4.12 -14.55
N ALA A 122 -13.65 3.72 -14.96
CA ALA A 122 -14.08 2.32 -14.89
C ALA A 122 -13.25 1.37 -15.76
N GLU A 123 -12.47 1.89 -16.71
CA GLU A 123 -11.56 1.11 -17.56
C GLU A 123 -10.12 1.09 -17.06
N TRP A 124 -9.80 1.84 -16.00
CA TRP A 124 -8.43 1.91 -15.48
C TRP A 124 -7.94 0.55 -14.99
N GLY A 125 -6.78 0.13 -15.51
CA GLY A 125 -5.98 -0.96 -14.98
C GLY A 125 -5.28 -0.57 -13.67
N PRO A 126 -4.57 -1.51 -13.02
CA PRO A 126 -3.74 -1.19 -11.86
C PRO A 126 -2.69 -0.12 -12.19
N ALA A 127 -2.35 0.72 -11.22
CA ALA A 127 -1.32 1.75 -11.38
C ALA A 127 0.08 1.14 -11.26
N GLU A 128 0.50 0.41 -12.28
CA GLU A 128 1.87 -0.10 -12.36
C GLU A 128 2.85 1.04 -12.66
N GLU A 129 4.07 0.95 -12.14
CA GLU A 129 5.08 1.98 -12.30
C GLU A 129 6.47 1.39 -12.44
N ARG A 130 7.26 1.98 -13.35
CA ARG A 130 8.67 1.65 -13.53
C ARG A 130 9.54 2.73 -12.89
N ILE A 131 10.08 2.43 -11.72
CA ILE A 131 10.82 3.40 -10.88
C ILE A 131 12.33 3.20 -10.96
N LEU A 132 13.11 4.19 -10.53
CA LEU A 132 14.53 3.97 -10.26
C LEU A 132 14.70 3.10 -9.01
N GLY A 133 15.69 2.21 -9.01
CA GLY A 133 16.01 1.36 -7.85
C GLY A 133 16.67 2.12 -6.69
N THR A 134 16.10 3.23 -6.24
CA THR A 134 16.60 4.01 -5.11
C THR A 134 15.67 3.85 -3.90
N LYS A 135 16.21 4.09 -2.70
CA LYS A 135 15.42 4.00 -1.46
C LYS A 135 14.30 5.02 -1.41
N GLU A 136 14.50 6.20 -1.99
CA GLU A 136 13.51 7.27 -2.07
C GLU A 136 12.29 6.83 -2.89
N GLU A 137 12.54 6.21 -4.05
CA GLU A 137 11.48 5.74 -4.93
C GLU A 137 10.72 4.55 -4.34
N TYR A 138 11.42 3.60 -3.73
CA TYR A 138 10.81 2.50 -2.99
C TYR A 138 9.89 2.98 -1.86
N VAL A 139 10.35 3.96 -1.07
CA VAL A 139 9.52 4.57 -0.02
C VAL A 139 8.34 5.33 -0.63
N ARG A 140 8.54 6.06 -1.74
CA ARG A 140 7.47 6.80 -2.43
C ARG A 140 6.34 5.89 -2.88
N VAL A 141 6.65 4.78 -3.56
CA VAL A 141 5.61 3.86 -4.07
C VAL A 141 4.96 3.02 -2.97
N SER A 142 5.65 2.77 -1.86
CA SER A 142 5.10 2.02 -0.72
C SER A 142 4.37 2.87 0.32
N ARG A 143 4.47 4.20 0.23
CA ARG A 143 4.09 5.15 1.30
C ARG A 143 2.74 4.86 1.94
N THR A 144 1.68 4.71 1.14
CA THR A 144 0.32 4.54 1.66
C THR A 144 0.16 3.25 2.46
N LEU A 145 0.74 2.15 2.01
CA LEU A 145 0.69 0.88 2.74
C LEU A 145 1.45 0.99 4.06
N LEU A 146 2.63 1.61 4.05
CA LEU A 146 3.48 1.74 5.24
C LEU A 146 2.88 2.65 6.32
N LEU A 147 2.16 3.70 5.91
CA LEU A 147 1.57 4.67 6.85
C LEU A 147 0.20 4.27 7.38
N THR A 148 -0.49 3.32 6.75
CA THR A 148 -1.88 2.98 7.12
C THR A 148 -2.04 1.57 7.69
N SER A 149 -1.04 0.70 7.56
CA SER A 149 -1.16 -0.71 7.93
C SER A 149 -0.71 -0.99 9.37
N PRO A 150 -1.44 -1.84 10.12
CA PRO A 150 -1.06 -2.24 11.48
C PRO A 150 0.09 -3.26 11.50
N GLU A 151 0.19 -4.07 10.45
CA GLU A 151 1.25 -5.06 10.28
C GLU A 151 1.82 -4.98 8.86
N ILE A 152 3.14 -5.10 8.75
CA ILE A 152 3.87 -4.92 7.50
C ILE A 152 4.86 -6.07 7.34
N TYR A 153 4.81 -6.74 6.18
CA TYR A 153 5.65 -7.88 5.86
C TYR A 153 6.44 -7.59 4.59
N PHE A 154 7.76 -7.68 4.68
CA PHE A 154 8.69 -7.59 3.56
C PHE A 154 9.17 -9.00 3.22
N ILE A 155 8.77 -9.52 2.07
CA ILE A 155 9.09 -10.87 1.60
C ILE A 155 10.04 -10.72 0.43
N ASP A 156 11.29 -11.16 0.57
CA ASP A 156 12.26 -11.17 -0.53
C ASP A 156 13.30 -12.27 -0.27
N PRO A 157 13.48 -13.26 -1.15
CA PRO A 157 14.41 -14.35 -0.91
C PRO A 157 15.84 -13.88 -0.62
N TYR A 158 16.22 -12.69 -1.07
CA TYR A 158 17.58 -12.17 -1.03
C TYR A 158 17.79 -11.04 -0.02
N ILE A 159 16.73 -10.58 0.67
CA ILE A 159 16.87 -9.49 1.65
C ILE A 159 17.83 -9.90 2.76
N ASN A 160 18.83 -9.05 3.00
CA ASN A 160 19.86 -9.34 3.99
C ASN A 160 20.34 -8.02 4.64
N PRO A 161 20.04 -7.78 5.93
CA PRO A 161 20.40 -6.53 6.61
C PRO A 161 21.92 -6.38 6.84
N LEU A 162 22.70 -7.45 6.65
CA LEU A 162 24.15 -7.42 6.72
C LEU A 162 24.78 -6.78 5.47
N LYS A 163 24.03 -6.67 4.36
CA LYS A 163 24.48 -6.05 3.11
C LYS A 163 24.04 -4.59 3.02
N ASP A 164 24.97 -3.69 2.75
CA ASP A 164 24.73 -2.24 2.69
C ASP A 164 23.63 -1.85 1.70
N SER A 165 23.55 -2.56 0.56
CA SER A 165 22.54 -2.32 -0.47
C SER A 165 21.10 -2.55 0.01
N TYR A 166 20.89 -3.35 1.05
CA TYR A 166 19.58 -3.53 1.68
C TYR A 166 19.44 -2.65 2.92
N TYR A 167 20.51 -2.49 3.70
CA TYR A 167 20.49 -1.71 4.94
C TYR A 167 19.93 -0.30 4.73
N GLU A 168 20.38 0.42 3.70
CA GLU A 168 19.88 1.78 3.42
C GLU A 168 18.38 1.80 3.09
N THR A 169 17.90 0.84 2.29
CA THR A 169 16.48 0.75 1.92
C THR A 169 15.63 0.37 3.11
N MET A 170 16.05 -0.61 3.90
CA MET A 170 15.37 -1.02 5.14
C MET A 170 15.28 0.14 6.12
N LEU A 171 16.37 0.90 6.31
CA LEU A 171 16.37 2.09 7.17
C LEU A 171 15.36 3.14 6.68
N ALA A 172 15.30 3.39 5.37
CA ALA A 172 14.36 4.35 4.79
C ALA A 172 12.89 3.92 5.00
N TYR A 173 12.59 2.62 4.84
CA TYR A 173 11.26 2.08 5.14
C TYR A 173 10.91 2.20 6.61
N LEU A 174 11.80 1.76 7.51
CA LEU A 174 11.56 1.83 8.96
C LEU A 174 11.38 3.27 9.42
N THR A 175 12.13 4.22 8.85
CA THR A 175 11.99 5.66 9.17
C THR A 175 10.57 6.14 8.85
N LEU A 176 10.00 5.76 7.70
CA LEU A 176 8.63 6.10 7.37
C LEU A 176 7.62 5.36 8.28
N ILE A 177 7.84 4.08 8.56
CA ILE A 177 6.96 3.28 9.44
C ILE A 177 6.93 3.84 10.87
N ALA A 178 8.01 4.49 11.33
CA ALA A 178 8.04 5.13 12.65
C ALA A 178 6.94 6.20 12.81
N GLU A 179 6.56 6.89 11.72
CA GLU A 179 5.45 7.85 11.70
C GLU A 179 4.06 7.19 11.87
N ASN A 180 3.95 5.90 11.56
CA ASN A 180 2.71 5.15 11.67
C ASN A 180 2.47 4.70 13.11
N ARG A 181 1.60 5.43 13.82
CA ARG A 181 1.20 5.11 15.20
C ARG A 181 0.36 3.84 15.35
N ARG A 182 -0.21 3.32 14.25
CA ARG A 182 -1.05 2.11 14.26
C ARG A 182 -0.27 0.84 13.96
N CYS A 183 0.94 0.96 13.39
CA CYS A 183 1.79 -0.18 13.14
C CYS A 183 2.34 -0.72 14.47
N SER A 184 2.15 -2.02 14.72
CA SER A 184 2.67 -2.73 15.88
C SER A 184 3.72 -3.78 15.49
N LYS A 185 3.68 -4.29 14.25
CA LYS A 185 4.55 -5.38 13.80
C LYS A 185 5.15 -5.12 12.42
N ILE A 186 6.46 -5.32 12.32
CA ILE A 186 7.25 -5.24 11.10
C ILE A 186 8.01 -6.56 10.97
N CYS A 187 7.87 -7.24 9.85
CA CYS A 187 8.50 -8.53 9.63
C CYS A 187 9.23 -8.55 8.28
N PHE A 188 10.49 -8.94 8.30
CA PHE A 188 11.28 -9.23 7.11
C PHE A 188 11.42 -10.75 6.99
N ILE A 189 11.16 -11.29 5.81
CA ILE A 189 11.21 -12.72 5.53
C ILE A 189 12.18 -12.92 4.37
N ALA A 190 13.21 -13.75 4.61
CA ALA A 190 14.26 -14.08 3.65
C ALA A 190 14.47 -15.59 3.57
N ARG A 191 15.11 -16.07 2.49
CA ARG A 191 15.56 -17.46 2.41
C ARG A 191 16.80 -17.65 3.28
N GLU A 192 16.82 -18.71 4.08
CA GLU A 192 17.93 -19.01 5.00
C GLU A 192 19.27 -19.15 4.27
N SER A 193 19.33 -19.93 3.19
CA SER A 193 20.57 -20.16 2.43
C SER A 193 21.13 -18.92 1.73
N ASN A 194 20.30 -17.91 1.44
CA ASN A 194 20.76 -16.64 0.87
C ASN A 194 21.33 -15.66 1.92
N VAL A 195 21.05 -15.93 3.20
CA VAL A 195 21.45 -15.05 4.32
C VAL A 195 22.60 -15.66 5.12
N ILE A 196 22.48 -16.94 5.51
CA ILE A 196 23.52 -17.65 6.29
C ILE A 196 24.68 -18.08 5.38
N GLY A 197 24.39 -18.62 4.19
CA GLY A 197 25.42 -19.13 3.30
C GLY A 197 26.26 -20.23 3.97
N ASN A 198 27.58 -20.04 4.01
CA ASN A 198 28.53 -20.98 4.60
C ASN A 198 28.95 -20.62 6.05
N GLU A 199 28.46 -19.51 6.59
CA GLU A 199 28.83 -19.05 7.93
C GLU A 199 28.07 -19.84 9.01
N PRO A 200 28.61 -19.94 10.24
CA PRO A 200 27.87 -20.52 11.35
C PRO A 200 26.53 -19.79 11.60
N ALA A 201 25.45 -20.56 11.71
CA ALA A 201 24.10 -20.02 11.82
C ALA A 201 23.93 -19.09 13.04
N ASP A 202 24.46 -19.46 14.20
CA ASP A 202 24.33 -18.66 15.43
C ASP A 202 25.04 -17.32 15.33
N VAL A 203 26.24 -17.29 14.74
CA VAL A 203 27.02 -16.07 14.51
C VAL A 203 26.26 -15.14 13.57
N THR A 204 25.70 -15.67 12.49
CA THR A 204 24.91 -14.88 11.54
C THR A 204 23.64 -14.33 12.16
N ARG A 205 22.93 -15.14 12.96
CA ARG A 205 21.70 -14.71 13.66
C ARG A 205 21.96 -13.58 14.65
N GLU A 206 23.07 -13.63 15.39
CA GLU A 206 23.46 -12.54 16.29
C GLU A 206 23.83 -11.26 15.52
N ALA A 207 24.61 -11.38 14.44
CA ALA A 207 24.93 -10.23 13.59
C ALA A 207 23.66 -9.57 13.00
N ILE A 208 22.66 -10.37 12.59
CA ILE A 208 21.36 -9.86 12.13
C ILE A 208 20.66 -9.11 13.28
N ARG A 209 20.59 -9.70 14.48
CA ARG A 209 19.98 -9.06 15.66
C ARG A 209 20.60 -7.69 15.93
N GLU A 210 21.93 -7.60 15.95
CA GLU A 210 22.65 -6.34 16.14
C GLU A 210 22.33 -5.30 15.04
N LYS A 211 22.27 -5.73 13.77
CA LYS A 211 21.90 -4.85 12.66
C LYS A 211 20.46 -4.39 12.75
N LEU A 212 19.52 -5.23 13.15
CA LEU A 212 18.13 -4.83 13.38
C LEU A 212 18.02 -3.81 14.52
N LEU A 213 18.74 -4.01 15.63
CA LEU A 213 18.82 -3.02 16.71
C LEU A 213 19.37 -1.68 16.21
N LYS A 214 20.40 -1.71 15.36
CA LYS A 214 20.96 -0.50 14.74
C LYS A 214 19.93 0.18 13.82
N LEU A 215 19.21 -0.58 13.01
CA LEU A 215 18.14 -0.08 12.14
C LEU A 215 17.01 0.55 12.96
N ASN A 216 16.50 -0.13 13.99
CA ASN A 216 15.44 0.39 14.85
C ASN A 216 15.84 1.68 15.55
N ARG A 217 17.08 1.75 16.08
CA ARG A 217 17.61 2.99 16.67
C ARG A 217 17.73 4.11 15.63
N GLY A 218 18.28 3.82 14.45
CA GLY A 218 18.44 4.80 13.38
C GLY A 218 17.11 5.36 12.86
N ALA A 219 16.10 4.49 12.73
CA ALA A 219 14.75 4.85 12.31
C ALA A 219 13.87 5.40 13.45
N LYS A 220 14.35 5.38 14.70
CA LYS A 220 13.58 5.77 15.90
C LYS A 220 12.29 4.96 16.07
N ILE A 221 12.36 3.66 15.81
CA ILE A 221 11.24 2.74 16.04
C ILE A 221 10.95 2.64 17.54
N GLN A 222 9.72 2.96 17.95
CA GLN A 222 9.26 2.89 19.33
C GLN A 222 7.89 2.20 19.39
N GLY A 223 7.74 1.28 20.37
CA GLY A 223 6.47 0.56 20.62
C GLY A 223 6.06 -0.38 19.48
N LYS A 224 7.00 -0.86 18.66
CA LYS A 224 6.77 -1.78 17.54
C LYS A 224 7.77 -2.92 17.62
N THR A 225 7.32 -4.12 17.26
CA THR A 225 8.19 -5.29 17.17
C THR A 225 8.75 -5.38 15.75
N THR A 226 10.08 -5.52 15.62
CA THR A 226 10.73 -5.80 14.35
C THR A 226 11.27 -7.22 14.34
N GLN A 227 10.90 -8.00 13.34
CA GLN A 227 11.27 -9.39 13.21
C GLN A 227 12.01 -9.65 11.91
N PHE A 228 12.98 -10.56 11.95
CA PHE A 228 13.61 -11.13 10.78
C PHE A 228 13.50 -12.64 10.82
N CYS A 229 12.88 -13.19 9.78
CA CYS A 229 12.53 -14.58 9.68
C CYS A 229 13.30 -15.23 8.53
N LEU A 230 13.88 -16.39 8.81
CA LEU A 230 14.62 -17.19 7.84
C LEU A 230 13.76 -18.39 7.44
N ALA A 231 13.35 -18.44 6.19
CA ALA A 231 12.57 -19.53 5.62
C ALA A 231 13.50 -20.60 5.03
N ARG A 232 13.21 -21.87 5.37
CA ARG A 232 13.86 -23.07 4.84
C ARG A 232 12.97 -23.70 3.77
N ASP A 233 13.16 -23.33 2.52
CA ASP A 233 12.30 -23.71 1.39
C ASP A 233 12.95 -24.72 0.42
N GLU A 234 14.07 -25.34 0.82
CA GLU A 234 14.88 -26.19 -0.06
C GLU A 234 14.27 -27.58 -0.32
N ARG A 235 13.38 -28.06 0.57
CA ARG A 235 12.82 -29.42 0.55
C ARG A 235 11.30 -29.47 0.39
N GLU A 236 10.67 -28.34 0.12
CA GLU A 236 9.21 -28.21 0.13
C GLU A 236 8.67 -27.89 -1.29
N ASP A 237 7.39 -28.24 -1.53
CA ASP A 237 6.66 -27.85 -2.75
C ASP A 237 6.51 -26.32 -2.89
N PHE A 238 6.77 -25.60 -1.80
CA PHE A 238 6.72 -24.15 -1.74
C PHE A 238 8.12 -23.55 -1.80
N LYS A 239 8.47 -22.92 -2.93
CA LYS A 239 9.71 -22.14 -3.08
C LYS A 239 9.44 -20.64 -3.04
N MET A 240 10.21 -19.94 -2.22
CA MET A 240 10.18 -18.49 -2.11
C MET A 240 10.85 -17.86 -3.34
N HIS A 241 10.03 -17.34 -4.26
CA HIS A 241 10.53 -16.66 -5.46
C HIS A 241 10.09 -15.21 -5.56
N GLY A 242 8.92 -14.90 -5.01
CA GLY A 242 8.33 -13.58 -5.12
C GLY A 242 8.94 -12.58 -4.15
N ARG A 243 8.83 -11.31 -4.53
CA ARG A 243 9.37 -10.16 -3.79
C ARG A 243 8.24 -9.19 -3.57
N TYR A 244 7.76 -9.13 -2.33
CA TYR A 244 6.50 -8.50 -2.00
C TYR A 244 6.61 -7.63 -0.75
N LEU A 245 5.96 -6.48 -0.80
CA LEU A 245 5.53 -5.76 0.40
C LEU A 245 4.07 -6.14 0.64
N LEU A 246 3.77 -6.86 1.71
CA LEU A 246 2.41 -7.28 2.04
C LEU A 246 1.91 -6.62 3.32
N THR A 247 0.63 -6.27 3.31
CA THR A 247 -0.14 -5.89 4.48
C THR A 247 -1.54 -6.51 4.36
N ARG A 248 -2.31 -6.53 5.45
CA ARG A 248 -3.67 -7.08 5.39
C ARG A 248 -4.60 -6.26 4.48
N ARG A 249 -4.21 -5.02 4.14
CA ARG A 249 -5.00 -4.08 3.34
C ARG A 249 -4.59 -4.01 1.89
N GLY A 250 -3.53 -4.69 1.48
CA GLY A 250 -2.97 -4.61 0.13
C GLY A 250 -1.53 -5.10 0.06
N GLY A 251 -0.94 -5.09 -1.12
CA GLY A 251 0.47 -5.39 -1.27
C GLY A 251 1.04 -4.88 -2.58
N LEU A 252 2.37 -4.88 -2.67
CA LEU A 252 3.13 -4.54 -3.87
C LEU A 252 4.03 -5.70 -4.25
N GLN A 253 4.13 -5.96 -5.54
CA GLN A 253 5.16 -6.80 -6.13
C GLN A 253 6.27 -5.91 -6.67
N LEU A 254 7.53 -6.26 -6.35
CA LEU A 254 8.71 -5.56 -6.83
C LEU A 254 9.57 -6.54 -7.62
N ASP A 255 9.79 -6.32 -8.91
CA ASP A 255 10.49 -7.30 -9.74
C ASP A 255 11.95 -7.57 -9.26
N GLN A 256 12.66 -6.56 -8.77
CA GLN A 256 14.02 -6.67 -8.22
C GLN A 256 14.10 -6.66 -6.68
N GLY A 257 12.97 -6.59 -5.97
CA GLY A 257 12.92 -6.61 -4.51
C GLY A 257 13.40 -5.32 -3.86
N PHE A 258 14.02 -5.44 -2.69
CA PHE A 258 14.29 -4.27 -1.81
C PHE A 258 15.74 -3.78 -1.85
N GLN A 259 16.53 -4.29 -2.79
CA GLN A 259 17.92 -3.88 -2.94
C GLN A 259 18.01 -2.50 -3.60
N LYS A 260 18.88 -1.63 -3.08
CA LYS A 260 19.29 -0.39 -3.75
C LYS A 260 20.06 -0.73 -5.04
N LEU A 261 19.48 -0.35 -6.17
CA LEU A 261 19.97 -0.59 -7.54
C LEU A 261 19.89 0.72 -8.35
N PRO A 262 20.73 1.73 -8.06
CA PRO A 262 20.53 3.12 -8.53
C PRO A 262 20.69 3.29 -10.05
N ARG A 263 21.31 2.32 -10.73
CA ARG A 263 21.49 2.30 -12.19
C ARG A 263 20.47 1.43 -12.92
N ARG A 264 19.49 0.88 -12.21
CA ARG A 264 18.46 0.01 -12.77
C ARG A 264 17.09 0.61 -12.52
N ARG A 265 16.17 0.28 -13.42
CA ARG A 265 14.75 0.51 -13.23
C ARG A 265 14.11 -0.79 -12.73
N VAL A 266 13.13 -0.63 -11.85
CA VAL A 266 12.41 -1.70 -11.16
C VAL A 266 10.93 -1.52 -11.46
N ASP A 267 10.29 -2.60 -11.88
CA ASP A 267 8.86 -2.63 -12.12
C ASP A 267 8.13 -2.93 -10.80
N VAL A 268 7.16 -2.09 -10.48
CA VAL A 268 6.36 -2.18 -9.27
C VAL A 268 4.89 -2.20 -9.63
N ALA A 269 4.16 -3.17 -9.10
CA ALA A 269 2.74 -3.35 -9.33
C ALA A 269 1.99 -3.58 -8.02
N PRO A 270 0.78 -3.03 -7.84
CA PRO A 270 -0.09 -3.44 -6.74
C PRO A 270 -0.56 -4.88 -6.96
N ILE A 271 -0.74 -5.60 -5.86
CA ILE A 271 -1.20 -7.00 -5.87
C ILE A 271 -2.72 -7.01 -5.81
N SER A 272 -3.36 -7.79 -6.69
CA SER A 272 -4.81 -7.97 -6.67
C SER A 272 -5.29 -8.64 -5.38
N LYS A 273 -6.56 -8.44 -5.00
CA LYS A 273 -7.10 -9.01 -3.75
C LYS A 273 -6.96 -10.53 -3.67
N ASN A 274 -7.35 -11.25 -4.72
CA ASN A 274 -7.26 -12.72 -4.75
C ASN A 274 -5.82 -13.20 -4.58
N ARG A 275 -4.89 -12.54 -5.27
CA ARG A 275 -3.46 -12.86 -5.15
C ARG A 275 -2.90 -12.52 -3.78
N LEU A 276 -3.36 -11.44 -3.16
CA LEU A 276 -2.98 -11.11 -1.78
C LEU A 276 -3.42 -12.20 -0.82
N ASP A 277 -4.66 -12.69 -0.91
CA ASP A 277 -5.18 -13.75 -0.03
C ASP A 277 -4.38 -15.05 -0.18
N GLU A 278 -4.02 -15.44 -1.41
CA GLU A 278 -3.11 -16.55 -1.68
C GLU A 278 -1.75 -16.34 -1.01
N LEU A 279 -1.11 -15.20 -1.27
CA LEU A 279 0.21 -14.89 -0.73
C LEU A 279 0.20 -14.78 0.79
N TRP A 280 -0.86 -14.23 1.38
CA TRP A 280 -1.03 -14.13 2.82
C TRP A 280 -1.13 -15.52 3.46
N SER A 281 -1.90 -16.41 2.84
CA SER A 281 -1.93 -17.82 3.24
C SER A 281 -0.54 -18.45 3.10
N SER A 282 0.14 -18.26 1.97
CA SER A 282 1.42 -18.88 1.70
C SER A 282 2.60 -18.38 2.53
N TYR A 283 2.58 -17.13 3.01
CA TYR A 283 3.74 -16.50 3.67
C TYR A 283 3.47 -16.06 5.12
N ILE A 284 2.24 -16.11 5.61
CA ILE A 284 1.92 -15.52 6.92
C ILE A 284 1.08 -16.47 7.77
N THR A 285 -0.02 -17.01 7.25
CA THR A 285 -0.97 -17.82 8.06
C THR A 285 -0.94 -19.31 7.78
N GLY A 286 -0.40 -19.75 6.64
CA GLY A 286 -0.48 -21.13 6.20
C GLY A 286 0.49 -22.07 6.90
N GLN A 287 0.07 -23.33 7.02
CA GLN A 287 0.85 -24.44 7.57
C GLN A 287 2.22 -24.63 6.89
N PRO A 288 2.35 -24.57 5.54
CA PRO A 288 3.67 -24.73 4.89
C PRO A 288 4.67 -23.69 5.39
N PHE A 289 4.26 -22.41 5.46
CA PHE A 289 5.13 -21.36 5.95
C PHE A 289 5.54 -21.57 7.41
N GLN A 290 4.58 -21.89 8.29
CA GLN A 290 4.85 -22.13 9.70
C GLN A 290 5.81 -23.29 9.94
N ARG A 291 5.86 -24.29 9.06
CA ARG A 291 6.82 -25.40 9.12
C ARG A 291 8.21 -25.00 8.63
N THR A 292 8.28 -24.10 7.66
CA THR A 292 9.55 -23.67 7.03
C THR A 292 10.24 -22.51 7.73
N ILE A 293 9.51 -21.72 8.52
CA ILE A 293 10.06 -20.54 9.17
C ILE A 293 10.83 -20.96 10.44
N GLY A 294 12.12 -20.62 10.49
CA GLY A 294 12.89 -20.74 11.73
C GLY A 294 12.40 -19.74 12.79
N GLU A 295 12.89 -19.87 14.02
CA GLU A 295 12.56 -18.94 15.10
C GLU A 295 12.87 -17.48 14.69
N PRO A 296 11.90 -16.55 14.79
CA PRO A 296 12.11 -15.16 14.42
C PRO A 296 13.19 -14.47 15.26
N ILE A 297 14.11 -13.78 14.60
CA ILE A 297 15.04 -12.86 15.26
C ILE A 297 14.27 -11.56 15.53
N SER A 298 13.91 -11.30 16.79
CA SER A 298 13.05 -10.16 17.17
C SER A 298 13.82 -9.12 17.97
N VAL A 299 13.52 -7.83 17.73
CA VAL A 299 14.07 -6.65 18.43
C VAL A 299 13.06 -5.51 18.55
#